data_AF-A0A7R9SHH4-F1
#
_entry.id   AF-A0A7R9SHH4-F1
#
_cell.length_a   1.000
_cell.length_b   1.000
_cell.length_c   1.000
_cell.angle_alpha   90.00
_cell.angle_beta   90.00
_cell.angle_gamma   90.00
#
_symmetry.space_group_name_H-M   'P 1'
#
loop_
_entity.id
_entity.type
_entity.pdbx_description
1 polymer ?
#
loop_
_entity_poly.entity_id
_entity_poly.type
_entity_poly.pdbx_seq_one_letter_code
_entity_poly.pdbx_strand_id
1 'polypeptide(L)'
;MDFSNGNSGLIPTNLARSSEELRPFICTHCGNGYKRKYTLVEHIKNMHIEKPSEEWETCDLCDRRFKTRQRLLTHLIQQHGVYQRK
;
A
#
# COMPACT_ATOMS: atom_id res chain seq x y z
N MET A 1 -27.07 -52.63 11.06
CA MET A 1 -27.88 -51.57 10.42
C MET A 1 -28.54 -50.80 11.55
N ASP A 2 -28.04 -49.59 11.85
CA ASP A 2 -28.83 -48.52 12.45
C ASP A 2 -28.14 -47.18 12.09
N PHE A 3 -28.92 -46.23 11.61
CA PHE A 3 -28.49 -44.96 11.02
C PHE A 3 -28.94 -43.83 11.94
N SER A 4 -28.03 -42.96 12.35
CA SER A 4 -28.27 -41.57 12.82
C SER A 4 -26.89 -40.92 13.04
N ASN A 5 -26.30 -40.28 12.03
CA ASN A 5 -26.49 -38.89 11.60
C ASN A 5 -26.18 -37.84 12.68
N GLY A 6 -25.21 -36.97 12.39
CA GLY A 6 -25.38 -35.54 12.67
C GLY A 6 -24.44 -34.87 13.67
N ASN A 7 -23.44 -34.20 13.09
CA ASN A 7 -23.06 -32.81 13.38
C ASN A 7 -21.98 -32.55 14.44
N SER A 8 -20.74 -32.46 13.92
CA SER A 8 -19.88 -31.28 13.98
C SER A 8 -20.02 -30.40 15.23
N GLY A 9 -19.35 -30.82 16.29
CA GLY A 9 -19.03 -29.98 17.44
C GLY A 9 -18.14 -28.82 16.99
N LEU A 10 -18.75 -27.64 17.01
CA LEU A 10 -18.22 -26.30 16.82
C LEU A 10 -16.82 -26.12 17.42
N ILE A 11 -15.86 -25.68 16.61
CA ILE A 11 -14.70 -24.93 17.10
C ILE A 11 -15.09 -23.46 17.03
N PRO A 12 -15.51 -22.81 18.14
CA PRO A 12 -15.68 -21.38 18.16
C PRO A 12 -14.30 -20.77 18.42
N THR A 13 -13.46 -20.76 17.41
CA THR A 13 -12.39 -19.78 17.37
C THR A 13 -12.72 -18.87 16.22
N ASN A 14 -13.20 -17.68 16.58
CA ASN A 14 -12.93 -16.46 15.84
C ASN A 14 -11.44 -16.47 15.51
N LEU A 15 -11.04 -17.15 14.43
CA LEU A 15 -9.79 -16.88 13.76
C LEU A 15 -10.00 -15.46 13.25
N ALA A 16 -9.61 -14.50 14.09
CA ALA A 16 -9.09 -13.24 13.65
C ALA A 16 -8.34 -13.58 12.37
N ARG A 17 -8.90 -13.16 11.25
CA ARG A 17 -8.42 -13.45 9.92
C ARG A 17 -7.00 -12.91 9.88
N SER A 18 -6.02 -13.74 10.26
CA SER A 18 -4.69 -13.28 10.65
C SER A 18 -4.17 -12.42 9.52
N SER A 19 -3.96 -11.15 9.84
CA SER A 19 -3.59 -10.13 8.86
C SER A 19 -2.33 -10.55 8.09
N GLU A 20 -1.45 -11.34 8.72
CA GLU A 20 -0.29 -11.99 8.11
C GLU A 20 -0.61 -12.87 6.87
N GLU A 21 -1.67 -13.69 6.89
CA GLU A 21 -2.00 -14.59 5.76
C GLU A 21 -2.52 -13.82 4.53
N LEU A 22 -3.04 -12.61 4.73
CA LEU A 22 -3.49 -11.74 3.63
C LEU A 22 -2.44 -10.72 3.19
N ARG A 23 -1.45 -10.47 4.04
CA ARG A 23 -0.45 -9.42 3.86
C ARG A 23 0.94 -9.98 4.16
N PRO A 24 1.43 -10.92 3.33
CA PRO A 24 2.69 -11.61 3.60
C PRO A 24 3.92 -10.69 3.52
N PHE A 25 3.77 -9.46 3.03
CA PHE A 25 4.88 -8.51 2.86
C PHE A 25 4.82 -7.45 3.95
N ILE A 26 5.62 -7.65 5.01
CA ILE A 26 5.70 -6.74 6.16
C ILE A 26 6.88 -5.77 6.01
N CYS A 27 6.67 -4.50 6.35
CA CYS A 27 7.73 -3.52 6.45
C CYS A 27 8.55 -3.72 7.72
N THR A 28 9.85 -3.92 7.57
CA THR A 28 10.79 -4.09 8.70
C THR A 28 11.07 -2.79 9.46
N HIS A 29 10.79 -1.63 8.88
CA HIS A 29 11.00 -0.34 9.53
C HIS A 29 9.83 0.11 10.42
N CYS A 30 8.59 -0.24 10.08
CA CYS A 30 7.40 0.21 10.81
C CYS A 30 6.36 -0.88 11.12
N GLY A 31 6.58 -2.12 10.69
CA GLY A 31 5.68 -3.25 10.95
C GLY A 31 4.41 -3.30 10.09
N ASN A 32 4.21 -2.36 9.16
CA ASN A 32 3.01 -2.36 8.30
C ASN A 32 3.00 -3.53 7.31
N GLY A 33 1.87 -4.24 7.22
CA GLY A 33 1.67 -5.33 6.28
C GLY A 33 1.00 -4.90 4.97
N TYR A 34 1.47 -5.49 3.87
CA TYR A 34 0.98 -5.26 2.51
C TYR A 34 0.65 -6.57 1.78
N LYS A 35 -0.39 -6.53 0.94
CA LYS A 35 -0.84 -7.69 0.14
C LYS A 35 0.12 -8.06 -0.99
N ARG A 36 0.97 -7.14 -1.44
CA ARG A 36 1.83 -7.29 -2.62
C ARG A 36 3.22 -6.73 -2.35
N LYS A 37 4.26 -7.39 -2.88
CA LYS A 37 5.66 -6.98 -2.72
C LYS A 37 5.93 -5.57 -3.25
N TYR A 38 5.39 -5.21 -4.42
CA TYR A 38 5.63 -3.89 -4.99
C TYR A 38 5.08 -2.76 -4.10
N THR A 39 3.96 -2.99 -3.41
CA THR A 39 3.36 -1.99 -2.52
C THR A 39 4.21 -1.78 -1.27
N LEU A 40 4.80 -2.86 -0.74
CA LEU A 40 5.79 -2.77 0.34
C LEU A 40 7.03 -1.98 -0.10
N VAL A 41 7.57 -2.29 -1.28
CA VAL A 41 8.76 -1.60 -1.82
C VAL A 41 8.48 -0.11 -2.03
N GLU A 42 7.33 0.24 -2.61
CA GLU A 42 6.90 1.64 -2.77
C GLU A 42 6.77 2.34 -1.41
N HIS A 43 6.17 1.68 -0.42
CA HIS A 43 6.04 2.21 0.92
C HIS A 43 7.41 2.53 1.53
N ILE A 44 8.34 1.58 1.51
CA ILE A 44 9.71 1.77 2.03
C ILE A 44 10.37 2.94 1.31
N LYS A 45 10.30 2.98 -0.02
CA LYS A 45 10.92 4.04 -0.84
C LYS A 45 10.38 5.44 -0.53
N ASN A 46 9.11 5.56 -0.16
CA ASN A 46 8.48 6.87 0.08
C ASN A 46 8.56 7.33 1.53
N MET A 47 8.58 6.40 2.48
CA MET A 47 8.45 6.66 3.92
C MET A 47 9.75 6.46 4.70
N HIS A 48 10.59 5.51 4.29
CA HIS A 48 11.79 5.10 5.03
C HIS A 48 13.09 5.38 4.28
N ILE A 49 13.04 5.52 2.97
CA ILE A 49 14.15 6.06 2.18
C ILE A 49 13.97 7.58 2.11
N GLU A 50 14.86 8.30 2.77
CA GLU A 50 14.99 9.74 2.57
C GLU A 50 15.60 9.99 1.20
N LYS A 51 14.76 10.34 0.22
CA LYS A 51 15.24 10.88 -1.05
C LYS A 51 15.66 12.33 -0.84
N PRO A 52 16.83 12.75 -1.37
CA PRO A 52 17.22 14.15 -1.39
C PRO A 52 16.06 15.01 -1.89
N SER A 53 15.84 16.18 -1.29
CA SER A 53 14.78 17.10 -1.72
C SER A 53 14.91 17.54 -3.18
N GLU A 54 16.12 17.40 -3.74
CA GLU A 54 16.46 17.66 -5.14
C GLU A 54 15.92 16.59 -6.09
N GLU A 55 15.60 15.39 -5.59
CA GLU A 55 14.94 14.32 -6.34
C GLU A 55 13.41 14.38 -6.26
N TRP A 56 12.83 15.40 -5.62
CA TRP A 56 11.38 15.58 -5.61
C TRP A 56 10.92 16.21 -6.92
N GLU A 57 9.81 15.70 -7.45
CA GLU A 57 9.18 16.21 -8.67
C GLU A 57 8.43 17.50 -8.31
N THR A 58 8.91 18.64 -8.80
CA THR A 58 8.27 19.94 -8.62
C THR A 58 7.21 20.16 -9.69
N CYS A 59 6.11 20.82 -9.33
CA CYS A 59 5.18 21.33 -10.31
C CYS A 59 5.74 22.62 -10.93
N ASP A 60 5.75 22.74 -12.26
CA ASP A 60 6.19 23.97 -12.92
C ASP A 60 5.13 25.09 -12.85
N LEU A 61 3.90 24.75 -12.43
CA LEU A 61 2.76 25.66 -12.36
C LEU A 61 2.46 26.13 -10.93
N CYS A 62 3.07 25.52 -9.91
CA CYS A 62 2.97 25.95 -8.51
C CYS A 62 4.12 25.40 -7.65
N ASP A 63 4.34 25.95 -6.45
CA ASP A 63 5.45 25.56 -5.58
C ASP A 63 5.31 24.19 -4.87
N ARG A 64 4.40 23.33 -5.33
CA ARG A 64 4.22 21.99 -4.75
C ARG A 64 5.30 21.02 -5.24
N ARG A 65 5.79 20.22 -4.30
CA ARG A 65 6.79 19.18 -4.54
C ARG A 65 6.24 17.80 -4.18
N PHE A 66 6.57 16.80 -4.98
CA PHE A 66 6.04 15.45 -4.85
C PHE A 66 7.16 14.43 -4.79
N LYS A 67 7.04 13.45 -3.89
CA LYS A 67 8.01 12.36 -3.74
C LYS A 67 8.07 11.41 -4.94
N THR A 68 7.04 11.42 -5.79
CA THR A 68 6.96 10.56 -6.98
C THR A 68 6.29 11.26 -8.15
N ARG A 69 6.71 10.87 -9.37
CA ARG A 69 6.12 11.35 -10.64
C ARG A 69 4.63 11.10 -10.74
N GLN A 70 4.15 9.94 -10.29
CA GLN A 70 2.72 9.62 -10.33
C GLN A 70 1.89 10.62 -9.53
N ARG A 71 2.39 11.08 -8.37
CA ARG A 71 1.68 12.09 -7.58
C ARG A 71 1.72 13.46 -8.23
N LEU A 72 2.83 13.84 -8.87
CA LEU A 72 2.89 15.06 -9.68
C LEU A 72 1.87 15.00 -10.82
N LEU A 73 1.83 13.91 -11.60
CA LEU A 73 0.89 13.75 -12.71
C LEU A 73 -0.57 13.87 -12.27
N THR A 74 -0.94 13.21 -11.18
CA THR A 74 -2.30 13.32 -10.63
C THR A 74 -2.59 14.76 -10.17
N HIS A 75 -1.63 15.43 -9.52
CA HIS A 75 -1.78 16.83 -9.15
C HIS A 75 -1.96 17.74 -10.37
N LEU A 76 -1.16 17.56 -11.42
CA LEU A 76 -1.25 18.35 -12.65
C LEU A 76 -2.61 18.19 -13.33
N ILE A 77 -3.14 16.96 -13.42
CA ILE A 77 -4.46 16.71 -14.00
C ILE A 77 -5.55 17.34 -13.13
N GLN A 78 -5.49 17.18 -11.81
CA GLN A 78 -6.56 17.58 -10.89
C GLN A 78 -6.55 19.07 -10.53
N GLN A 79 -5.41 19.75 -10.61
CA GLN A 79 -5.27 21.15 -10.20
C GLN A 79 -5.03 22.09 -11.38
N HIS A 80 -4.40 21.59 -12.44
CA HIS A 80 -4.02 22.40 -13.59
C HIS A 80 -4.65 21.91 -14.90
N GLY A 81 -5.27 20.73 -14.93
CA GLY A 81 -5.83 20.14 -16.15
C GLY A 81 -4.78 19.77 -17.19
N VAL A 82 -3.50 19.69 -16.81
CA VAL A 82 -2.40 19.39 -17.74
C VAL A 82 -1.77 18.03 -17.47
N TYR A 83 -1.22 17.42 -18.52
CA TYR A 83 -0.43 16.20 -18.41
C TYR A 83 1.01 16.51 -18.81
N GLN A 84 1.93 16.50 -17.86
CA GLN A 84 3.35 16.64 -18.19
C GLN A 84 4.02 15.29 -18.37
N ARG A 85 4.43 15.00 -19.61
CA ARG A 85 5.51 14.05 -19.86
C ARG A 85 6.81 14.85 -19.93
N LYS A 86 7.55 14.87 -18.82
CA LYS A 86 8.99 15.11 -18.87
C LYS A 86 9.65 13.93 -19.57
#